data_AF-A0A1H4L3M9-F1
#
_entry.id   AF-A0A1H4L3M9-F1
#
_cell.length_a   1.000
_cell.length_b   1.000
_cell.length_c   1.000
_cell.angle_alpha   90.00
_cell.angle_beta   90.00
_cell.angle_gamma   90.00
#
_symmetry.space_group_name_H-M   'P 1'
#
loop_
_entity.id
_entity.type
_entity.pdbx_description
1 polymer ?
#
loop_
_entity_poly.entity_id
_entity_poly.type
_entity_poly.pdbx_seq_one_letter_code
_entity_poly.pdbx_strand_id
1 'polypeptide(L)'
;MRDGIRWLVDLEHWMSSVVFARGISPQELAVRMGGDRDAATEPITDAEAWSLGEWYRPGEDGDGVVRVGEQEGWAFALEYGDSTGGDRLAEISQKGIEAVHYVPMQEHPPATVFYARDGVELCGFGLREEIWRWGREPDLLLPDLIGGHVLQPDGKTLVAPESEHYTDAYRRTLGVIEQRFGLSLSPAYLKEIRLPAYAVRGTPDMHV
;
A
#
# COMPACT_ATOMS: atom_id res chain seq x y z
N MET A 1 1.88 20.91 9.06
CA MET A 1 2.75 20.09 8.20
C MET A 1 1.89 18.94 7.70
N ARG A 2 1.97 18.63 6.42
CA ARG A 2 1.29 17.44 5.87
C ARG A 2 2.26 16.28 6.03
N ASP A 3 1.78 15.19 6.57
CA ASP A 3 2.60 13.99 6.66
C ASP A 3 2.55 13.27 5.30
N GLY A 4 3.73 12.92 4.80
CA GLY A 4 3.85 12.04 3.64
C GLY A 4 3.68 10.58 4.07
N ILE A 5 4.25 9.62 3.36
CA ILE A 5 4.06 8.19 3.65
C ILE A 5 5.24 7.54 4.40
N ARG A 6 6.31 8.30 4.69
CA ARG A 6 7.50 7.75 5.35
C ARG A 6 7.22 7.09 6.71
N TRP A 7 6.20 7.56 7.41
CA TRP A 7 5.81 7.00 8.71
C TRP A 7 5.23 5.58 8.60
N LEU A 8 4.90 5.08 7.40
CA LEU A 8 4.43 3.69 7.23
C LEU A 8 5.47 2.65 7.68
N VAL A 9 6.73 3.06 7.86
CA VAL A 9 7.78 2.25 8.51
C VAL A 9 7.49 1.99 9.99
N ASP A 10 6.81 2.93 10.65
CA ASP A 10 6.52 2.94 12.08
C ASP A 10 5.12 2.39 12.39
N LEU A 11 4.49 1.73 11.41
CA LEU A 11 3.23 1.02 11.61
C LEU A 11 3.46 -0.16 12.55
N GLU A 12 3.37 0.09 13.84
CA GLU A 12 3.20 -0.95 14.84
C GLU A 12 1.73 -1.40 14.79
N HIS A 13 1.49 -2.70 14.63
CA HIS A 13 0.20 -3.40 14.52
C HIS A 13 -0.36 -3.63 13.10
N TRP A 14 -0.48 -4.92 12.75
CA TRP A 14 -1.39 -5.71 11.90
C TRP A 14 -2.15 -5.11 10.69
N MET A 15 -2.05 -3.83 10.33
CA MET A 15 -2.47 -3.41 8.99
C MET A 15 -1.56 -4.10 7.98
N SER A 16 -2.13 -4.95 7.13
CA SER A 16 -1.36 -5.86 6.27
C SER A 16 -0.62 -5.12 5.17
N SER A 17 -1.20 -4.03 4.64
CA SER A 17 -0.64 -3.23 3.53
C SER A 17 -1.51 -1.98 3.23
N VAL A 18 -1.04 -1.14 2.31
CA VAL A 18 -1.81 0.01 1.79
C VAL A 18 -1.74 0.05 0.27
N VAL A 19 -2.89 0.19 -0.39
CA VAL A 19 -2.98 0.48 -1.83
C VAL A 19 -3.37 1.94 -2.04
N PHE A 20 -2.68 2.62 -2.94
CA PHE A 20 -3.06 3.93 -3.46
C PHE A 20 -3.43 3.80 -4.93
N ALA A 21 -4.51 4.45 -5.38
CA ALA A 21 -4.90 4.51 -6.77
C ALA A 21 -5.30 5.94 -7.22
N ARG A 22 -4.80 6.39 -8.37
CA ARG A 22 -5.10 7.72 -8.92
C ARG A 22 -6.01 7.62 -10.14
N GLY A 23 -7.06 8.44 -10.16
CA GLY A 23 -8.05 8.49 -11.25
C GLY A 23 -9.30 7.65 -11.03
N ILE A 24 -9.46 7.06 -9.84
CA ILE A 24 -10.68 6.37 -9.40
C ILE A 24 -11.13 6.88 -8.02
N SER A 25 -12.41 6.71 -7.71
CA SER A 25 -12.94 7.00 -6.38
C SER A 25 -12.57 5.91 -5.37
N PRO A 26 -12.66 6.18 -4.05
CA PRO A 26 -12.44 5.18 -3.01
C PRO A 26 -13.36 3.95 -3.13
N GLN A 27 -14.63 4.16 -3.49
CA GLN A 27 -15.58 3.06 -3.73
C GLN A 27 -15.18 2.21 -4.94
N GLU A 28 -14.76 2.83 -6.04
CA GLU A 28 -14.30 2.09 -7.22
C GLU A 28 -13.01 1.32 -6.92
N LEU A 29 -12.11 1.84 -6.08
CA LEU A 29 -10.96 1.11 -5.57
C LEU A 29 -11.40 -0.16 -4.81
N ALA A 30 -12.32 -0.03 -3.85
CA ALA A 30 -12.85 -1.18 -3.10
C ALA A 30 -13.50 -2.23 -4.03
N VAL A 31 -14.26 -1.80 -5.04
CA VAL A 31 -14.90 -2.70 -6.02
C VAL A 31 -13.86 -3.44 -6.85
N ARG A 32 -12.78 -2.79 -7.28
CA ARG A 32 -11.70 -3.46 -8.03
C ARG A 32 -10.94 -4.46 -7.16
N MET A 33 -10.82 -4.18 -5.86
CA MET A 33 -10.33 -5.13 -4.86
C MET A 33 -11.31 -6.29 -4.63
N GLY A 34 -12.55 -6.23 -5.13
CA GLY A 34 -13.52 -7.34 -5.04
C GLY A 34 -14.68 -7.08 -4.08
N GLY A 35 -14.75 -5.87 -3.50
CA GLY A 35 -15.88 -5.47 -2.69
C GLY A 35 -17.16 -5.28 -3.50
N ASP A 36 -18.30 -5.51 -2.85
CA ASP A 36 -19.60 -5.14 -3.41
C ASP A 36 -19.80 -3.63 -3.27
N ARG A 37 -20.16 -2.98 -4.37
CA ARG A 37 -20.36 -1.54 -4.48
C ARG A 37 -21.34 -1.01 -3.43
N ASP A 38 -22.39 -1.78 -3.15
CA ASP A 38 -23.51 -1.34 -2.32
C ASP A 38 -23.46 -1.92 -0.89
N ALA A 39 -22.41 -2.67 -0.55
CA ALA A 39 -22.25 -3.34 0.76
C ALA A 39 -21.23 -2.64 1.67
N ALA A 40 -21.00 -1.34 1.47
CA ALA A 40 -20.16 -0.56 2.36
C ALA A 40 -20.77 -0.52 3.77
N THR A 41 -19.92 -0.62 4.80
CA THR A 41 -20.34 -0.25 6.16
C THR A 41 -20.62 1.25 6.23
N GLU A 42 -21.30 1.67 7.30
CA GLU A 42 -21.15 3.04 7.76
C GLU A 42 -19.66 3.34 8.07
N PRO A 43 -19.21 4.60 8.02
CA PRO A 43 -17.82 4.91 8.28
C PRO A 43 -17.38 4.45 9.68
N ILE A 44 -16.27 3.70 9.73
CA ILE A 44 -15.70 3.11 10.95
C ILE A 44 -14.24 3.48 11.16
N THR A 45 -13.83 3.42 12.42
CA THR A 45 -12.46 3.59 12.90
C THR A 45 -11.61 2.35 12.62
N ASP A 46 -10.30 2.49 12.83
CA ASP A 46 -9.36 1.38 12.75
C ASP A 46 -9.69 0.26 13.76
N ALA A 47 -10.02 0.63 15.00
CA ALA A 47 -10.34 -0.32 16.05
C ALA A 47 -11.64 -1.11 15.79
N GLU A 48 -12.67 -0.45 15.24
CA GLU A 48 -13.91 -1.14 14.82
C GLU A 48 -13.63 -2.10 13.66
N ALA A 49 -12.79 -1.70 12.70
CA ALA A 49 -12.35 -2.57 11.62
C ALA A 49 -11.43 -3.71 12.08
N TRP A 50 -10.96 -3.74 13.33
CA TRP A 50 -10.33 -4.92 13.94
C TRP A 50 -11.32 -5.85 14.63
N SER A 51 -12.62 -5.51 14.64
CA SER A 51 -13.65 -6.27 15.36
C SER A 51 -14.61 -7.03 14.43
N LEU A 52 -14.64 -6.70 13.14
CA LEU A 52 -15.37 -7.37 12.05
C LEU A 52 -14.82 -8.77 11.67
N GLY A 53 -14.95 -9.76 12.55
CA GLY A 53 -14.74 -11.17 12.20
C GLY A 53 -13.37 -11.76 12.56
N GLU A 54 -13.00 -12.87 11.88
CA GLU A 54 -11.77 -13.62 12.15
C GLU A 54 -10.70 -13.33 11.10
N TRP A 55 -9.70 -12.55 11.51
CA TRP A 55 -8.97 -11.67 10.60
C TRP A 55 -7.83 -12.27 9.78
N TYR A 56 -7.37 -13.49 10.03
CA TYR A 56 -6.31 -14.03 9.19
C TYR A 56 -6.36 -15.56 9.14
N ARG A 57 -6.73 -16.08 7.98
CA ARG A 57 -6.60 -17.49 7.59
C ARG A 57 -6.18 -17.51 6.12
N PRO A 58 -4.93 -17.84 5.78
CA PRO A 58 -4.49 -17.79 4.40
C PRO A 58 -5.29 -18.75 3.50
N GLY A 59 -5.83 -18.27 2.38
CA GLY A 59 -6.52 -19.08 1.37
C GLY A 59 -8.01 -18.74 1.21
N GLU A 60 -8.82 -19.69 0.73
CA GLU A 60 -10.27 -19.48 0.50
C GLU A 60 -11.07 -19.31 1.81
N ASP A 61 -10.45 -19.55 2.96
CA ASP A 61 -11.07 -19.52 4.28
C ASP A 61 -10.76 -18.22 5.07
N GLY A 62 -10.06 -17.26 4.45
CA GLY A 62 -9.69 -15.97 5.05
C GLY A 62 -10.64 -14.84 4.73
N ASP A 63 -10.90 -13.97 5.71
CA ASP A 63 -11.61 -12.73 5.50
C ASP A 63 -10.63 -11.58 5.22
N GLY A 64 -10.96 -10.77 4.22
CA GLY A 64 -10.21 -9.57 3.85
C GLY A 64 -11.12 -8.35 3.86
N VAL A 65 -10.74 -7.31 4.60
CA VAL A 65 -11.47 -6.05 4.69
C VAL A 65 -10.57 -4.90 4.29
N VAL A 66 -11.16 -3.90 3.65
CA VAL A 66 -10.48 -2.64 3.37
C VAL A 66 -11.27 -1.46 3.92
N ARG A 67 -10.56 -0.48 4.46
CA ARG A 67 -11.11 0.87 4.71
C ARG A 67 -10.60 1.82 3.63
N VAL A 68 -11.51 2.53 2.98
CA VAL A 68 -11.16 3.36 1.81
C VAL A 68 -11.41 4.84 2.04
N GLY A 69 -10.49 5.67 1.55
CA GLY A 69 -10.57 7.12 1.61
C GLY A 69 -9.86 7.78 0.43
N GLU A 70 -9.81 9.10 0.42
CA GLU A 70 -9.13 9.88 -0.61
C GLU A 70 -8.24 10.94 0.03
N GLN A 71 -7.03 11.11 -0.50
CA GLN A 71 -6.11 12.16 -0.11
C GLN A 71 -5.28 12.64 -1.31
N GLU A 72 -5.28 13.96 -1.55
CA GLU A 72 -4.49 14.62 -2.60
C GLU A 72 -4.66 13.99 -4.01
N GLY A 73 -5.90 13.60 -4.36
CA GLY A 73 -6.23 13.01 -5.66
C GLY A 73 -5.89 11.52 -5.81
N TRP A 74 -5.45 10.88 -4.73
CA TRP A 74 -5.30 9.43 -4.63
C TRP A 74 -6.40 8.85 -3.74
N ALA A 75 -7.17 7.91 -4.28
CA ALA A 75 -7.90 6.97 -3.45
C ALA A 75 -6.89 6.08 -2.72
N PHE A 76 -7.15 5.72 -1.48
CA PHE A 76 -6.34 4.77 -0.73
C PHE A 76 -7.23 3.70 -0.09
N ALA A 77 -6.66 2.51 0.10
CA ALA A 77 -7.25 1.40 0.83
C ALA A 77 -6.25 0.92 1.89
N LEU A 78 -6.69 0.94 3.15
CA LEU A 78 -6.00 0.31 4.27
C LEU A 78 -6.46 -1.13 4.32
N GLU A 79 -5.53 -2.07 4.27
CA GLU A 79 -5.82 -3.50 4.14
C GLU A 79 -5.74 -4.22 5.49
N TYR A 80 -6.76 -5.01 5.79
CA TYR A 80 -6.89 -5.83 6.99
C TYR A 80 -7.11 -7.28 6.60
N GLY A 81 -6.37 -8.18 7.24
CA GLY A 81 -6.50 -9.61 7.02
C GLY A 81 -6.03 -10.09 5.65
N ASP A 82 -6.76 -11.05 5.07
CA ASP A 82 -6.45 -11.65 3.77
C ASP A 82 -7.01 -10.82 2.60
N SER A 83 -6.69 -9.52 2.61
CA SER A 83 -7.10 -8.56 1.58
C SER A 83 -6.45 -8.86 0.22
N THR A 84 -7.05 -8.33 -0.83
CA THR A 84 -6.79 -8.71 -2.23
C THR A 84 -5.99 -7.68 -3.02
N GLY A 85 -5.50 -6.61 -2.40
CA GLY A 85 -4.87 -5.49 -3.10
C GLY A 85 -3.65 -5.89 -3.92
N GLY A 86 -2.82 -6.79 -3.38
CA GLY A 86 -1.68 -7.37 -4.09
C GLY A 86 -2.11 -8.25 -5.26
N ASP A 87 -3.03 -9.18 -5.02
CA ASP A 87 -3.53 -10.13 -6.04
C ASP A 87 -4.22 -9.44 -7.22
N ARG A 88 -4.78 -8.25 -6.97
CA ARG A 88 -5.62 -7.51 -7.91
C ARG A 88 -5.01 -6.21 -8.42
N LEU A 89 -3.70 -6.04 -8.24
CA LEU A 89 -3.03 -4.79 -8.61
C LEU A 89 -3.16 -4.48 -10.12
N ALA A 90 -3.20 -5.53 -10.96
CA ALA A 90 -3.52 -5.41 -12.37
C ALA A 90 -4.97 -4.94 -12.62
N GLU A 91 -5.99 -5.54 -11.98
CA GLU A 91 -7.37 -5.05 -12.13
C GLU A 91 -7.54 -3.62 -11.64
N ILE A 92 -6.93 -3.27 -10.50
CA ILE A 92 -6.98 -1.92 -9.92
C ILE A 92 -6.44 -0.88 -10.90
N SER A 93 -5.34 -1.17 -11.56
CA SER A 93 -4.62 -0.24 -12.45
C SER A 93 -5.16 -0.16 -13.90
N GLN A 94 -6.26 -0.84 -14.24
CA GLN A 94 -6.79 -0.78 -15.61
C GLN A 94 -7.30 0.60 -16.01
N LYS A 95 -7.26 0.90 -17.34
CA LYS A 95 -7.86 2.09 -17.99
C LYS A 95 -7.19 3.42 -17.58
N GLY A 96 -5.87 3.48 -17.67
CA GLY A 96 -5.08 4.68 -17.39
C GLY A 96 -4.85 4.96 -15.91
N ILE A 97 -5.28 4.06 -15.04
CA ILE A 97 -5.21 4.21 -13.58
C ILE A 97 -3.83 3.81 -13.10
N GLU A 98 -3.28 4.62 -12.21
CA GLU A 98 -2.02 4.34 -11.54
C GLU A 98 -2.30 3.75 -10.17
N ALA A 99 -1.58 2.69 -9.81
CA ALA A 99 -1.70 2.03 -8.51
C ALA A 99 -0.32 1.82 -7.88
N VAL A 100 -0.19 2.15 -6.59
CA VAL A 100 0.99 1.89 -5.77
C VAL A 100 0.57 1.01 -4.59
N HIS A 101 1.25 -0.10 -4.37
CA HIS A 101 1.00 -1.00 -3.24
C HIS A 101 2.23 -1.05 -2.34
N TYR A 102 2.05 -0.74 -1.06
CA TYR A 102 3.09 -0.88 -0.05
C TYR A 102 2.73 -2.04 0.89
N VAL A 103 3.65 -2.99 1.00
CA VAL A 103 3.52 -4.16 1.87
C VAL A 103 4.63 -4.09 2.93
N PRO A 104 4.33 -3.84 4.22
CA PRO A 104 5.34 -3.75 5.27
C PRO A 104 6.12 -5.06 5.52
N MET A 105 5.56 -6.23 5.17
CA MET A 105 6.16 -7.57 5.34
C MET A 105 6.84 -7.78 6.72
N GLN A 106 6.10 -7.53 7.80
CA GLN A 106 6.66 -7.51 9.17
C GLN A 106 7.25 -8.85 9.63
N GLU A 107 6.65 -9.98 9.21
CA GLU A 107 7.12 -11.32 9.57
C GLU A 107 8.24 -11.84 8.63
N HIS A 108 8.28 -11.33 7.39
CA HIS A 108 9.18 -11.79 6.33
C HIS A 108 9.76 -10.60 5.56
N PRO A 109 10.60 -9.76 6.20
CA PRO A 109 11.19 -8.61 5.53
C PRO A 109 12.00 -9.02 4.28
N PRO A 110 12.12 -8.14 3.28
CA PRO A 110 11.86 -6.70 3.37
C PRO A 110 10.43 -6.24 3.07
N ALA A 111 10.05 -5.07 3.60
CA ALA A 111 8.90 -4.34 3.10
C ALA A 111 9.04 -4.10 1.59
N THR A 112 7.94 -4.16 0.83
CA THR A 112 7.96 -4.14 -0.63
C THR A 112 7.05 -3.06 -1.17
N VAL A 113 7.46 -2.44 -2.29
CA VAL A 113 6.63 -1.52 -3.07
C VAL A 113 6.41 -2.07 -4.46
N PHE A 114 5.17 -2.00 -4.94
CA PHE A 114 4.79 -2.31 -6.31
C PHE A 114 4.14 -1.08 -6.95
N TYR A 115 4.36 -0.89 -8.25
CA TYR A 115 3.71 0.12 -9.07
C TYR A 115 3.15 -0.51 -10.33
N ALA A 116 1.86 -0.24 -10.58
CA ALA A 116 1.16 -0.71 -11.75
C ALA A 116 0.41 0.41 -12.46
N ARG A 117 0.26 0.27 -13.77
CA ARG A 117 -0.53 1.17 -14.61
C ARG A 117 -1.06 0.40 -15.82
N ASP A 118 -2.27 0.76 -16.25
CA ASP A 118 -2.90 0.19 -17.45
C ASP A 118 -3.01 -1.35 -17.39
N GLY A 119 -3.21 -1.89 -16.19
CA GLY A 119 -3.34 -3.33 -15.96
C GLY A 119 -2.02 -4.11 -15.99
N VAL A 120 -0.88 -3.42 -15.87
CA VAL A 120 0.44 -4.03 -15.90
C VAL A 120 1.24 -3.56 -14.70
N GLU A 121 1.80 -4.50 -13.94
CA GLU A 121 2.84 -4.20 -12.95
C GLU A 121 4.12 -3.76 -13.67
N LEU A 122 4.43 -2.47 -13.54
CA LEU A 122 5.56 -1.84 -14.22
C LEU A 122 6.84 -2.07 -13.45
N CYS A 123 6.86 -1.81 -12.15
CA CYS A 123 8.03 -2.06 -11.33
C CYS A 123 7.69 -2.44 -9.89
N GLY A 124 8.55 -3.23 -9.27
CA GLY A 124 8.53 -3.47 -7.83
C GLY A 124 9.92 -3.79 -7.28
N PHE A 125 10.10 -3.57 -5.99
CA PHE A 125 11.33 -3.87 -5.25
C PHE A 125 11.08 -3.94 -3.75
N GLY A 126 11.91 -4.75 -3.06
CA GLY A 126 12.04 -4.72 -1.62
C GLY A 126 12.83 -3.50 -1.16
N LEU A 127 12.45 -2.91 -0.04
CA LEU A 127 13.20 -1.84 0.60
C LEU A 127 14.49 -2.42 1.19
N ARG A 128 15.63 -1.75 0.96
CA ARG A 128 17.01 -2.28 1.11
C ARG A 128 17.41 -3.37 0.11
N GLU A 129 16.54 -3.68 -0.84
CA GLU A 129 16.81 -4.60 -1.95
C GLU A 129 16.59 -3.90 -3.29
N GLU A 130 16.70 -2.57 -3.34
CA GLU A 130 16.38 -1.77 -4.53
C GLU A 130 17.30 -2.06 -5.72
N ILE A 131 18.39 -2.83 -5.52
CA ILE A 131 19.24 -3.37 -6.59
C ILE A 131 18.57 -4.52 -7.35
N TRP A 132 17.60 -5.19 -6.71
CA TRP A 132 16.79 -6.28 -7.25
C TRP A 132 15.40 -5.73 -7.57
N ARG A 133 15.20 -5.35 -8.83
CA ARG A 133 13.94 -4.77 -9.32
C ARG A 133 13.29 -5.72 -10.31
N TRP A 134 11.97 -5.83 -10.25
CA TRP A 134 11.17 -6.68 -11.14
C TRP A 134 10.01 -5.88 -11.76
N GLY A 135 9.25 -6.51 -12.65
CA GLY A 135 8.14 -5.90 -13.38
C GLY A 135 8.42 -5.76 -14.87
N ARG A 136 7.48 -5.16 -15.62
CA ARG A 136 7.60 -4.93 -17.06
C ARG A 136 8.73 -3.94 -17.40
N GLU A 137 8.90 -2.94 -16.56
CA GLU A 137 9.88 -1.86 -16.66
C GLU A 137 10.64 -1.74 -15.32
N PRO A 138 11.49 -2.72 -14.97
CA PRO A 138 12.09 -2.81 -13.64
C PRO A 138 12.94 -1.59 -13.26
N ASP A 139 13.52 -0.90 -14.23
CA ASP A 139 14.34 0.30 -14.01
C ASP A 139 13.55 1.62 -14.10
N LEU A 140 12.21 1.58 -14.17
CA LEU A 140 11.36 2.76 -14.29
C LEU A 140 11.62 3.82 -13.20
N LEU A 141 11.83 3.37 -11.96
CA LEU A 141 12.11 4.24 -10.81
C LEU A 141 13.61 4.40 -10.52
N LEU A 142 14.50 3.85 -11.34
CA LEU A 142 15.94 3.93 -11.12
C LEU A 142 16.45 5.38 -11.03
N PRO A 143 16.03 6.33 -11.91
CA PRO A 143 16.45 7.73 -11.79
C PRO A 143 16.01 8.36 -10.47
N ASP A 144 14.80 8.04 -9.99
CA ASP A 144 14.26 8.55 -8.73
C ASP A 144 15.03 7.97 -7.52
N LEU A 145 15.37 6.68 -7.56
CA LEU A 145 16.17 6.01 -6.52
C LEU A 145 17.60 6.58 -6.41
N ILE A 146 18.21 6.94 -7.55
CA ILE A 146 19.52 7.60 -7.59
C ILE A 146 19.40 9.04 -7.09
N GLY A 147 18.44 9.81 -7.61
CA GLY A 147 18.20 11.20 -7.19
C GLY A 147 17.86 11.33 -5.70
N GLY A 148 17.17 10.33 -5.15
CA GLY A 148 16.82 10.22 -3.74
C GLY A 148 17.91 9.67 -2.82
N HIS A 149 19.11 9.39 -3.35
CA HIS A 149 20.24 8.84 -2.59
C HIS A 149 19.91 7.51 -1.89
N VAL A 150 19.04 6.69 -2.50
CA VAL A 150 18.84 5.29 -2.13
C VAL A 150 19.92 4.44 -2.79
N LEU A 151 20.19 4.70 -4.08
CA LEU A 151 21.25 4.07 -4.87
C LEU A 151 22.33 5.08 -5.24
N GLN A 152 23.57 4.59 -5.37
CA GLN A 152 24.69 5.33 -5.95
C GLN A 152 24.42 5.61 -7.44
N PRO A 153 25.19 6.53 -8.08
CA PRO A 153 25.03 6.84 -9.50
C PRO A 153 25.17 5.64 -10.45
N ASP A 154 25.75 4.53 -10.00
CA ASP A 154 25.84 3.28 -10.76
C ASP A 154 24.52 2.49 -10.84
N GLY A 155 23.51 2.88 -10.04
CA GLY A 155 22.21 2.22 -9.95
C GLY A 155 22.22 0.79 -9.38
N LYS A 156 23.36 0.37 -8.81
CA LYS A 156 23.65 -1.01 -8.41
C LYS A 156 24.22 -1.12 -7.00
N THR A 157 24.60 -0.01 -6.40
CA THR A 157 25.13 0.03 -5.04
C THR A 157 24.19 0.83 -4.15
N LEU A 158 23.80 0.28 -3.00
CA LEU A 158 23.04 1.01 -1.99
C LEU A 158 23.91 2.12 -1.38
N VAL A 159 23.33 3.29 -1.15
CA VAL A 159 24.02 4.39 -0.43
C VAL A 159 24.05 4.11 1.07
N ALA A 160 23.01 3.46 1.60
CA ALA A 160 22.91 3.10 3.00
C ALA A 160 24.09 2.22 3.45
N PRO A 161 24.86 2.60 4.49
CA PRO A 161 25.87 1.72 5.04
C PRO A 161 25.22 0.52 5.72
N GLU A 162 25.94 -0.61 5.79
CA GLU A 162 25.43 -1.84 6.43
C GLU A 162 24.99 -1.63 7.88
N SER A 163 25.63 -0.70 8.59
CA SER A 163 25.32 -0.34 9.98
C SER A 163 24.09 0.56 10.15
N GLU A 164 23.50 1.08 9.07
CA GLU A 164 22.29 1.90 9.16
C GLU A 164 21.11 1.03 9.60
N HIS A 165 20.30 1.57 10.51
CA HIS A 165 19.09 0.90 10.97
C HIS A 165 18.10 0.78 9.80
N TYR A 166 17.48 -0.40 9.65
CA TYR A 166 16.65 -0.70 8.47
C TYR A 166 15.51 0.30 8.28
N THR A 167 14.91 0.81 9.37
CA THR A 167 13.84 1.80 9.32
C THR A 167 14.27 3.11 8.66
N ASP A 168 15.53 3.53 8.85
CA ASP A 168 16.02 4.79 8.28
C ASP A 168 16.24 4.65 6.77
N ALA A 169 16.77 3.51 6.33
CA ALA A 169 16.84 3.16 4.93
C ALA A 169 15.44 3.06 4.31
N TYR A 170 14.48 2.46 5.01
CA TYR A 170 13.10 2.34 4.53
C TYR A 170 12.43 3.71 4.37
N ARG A 171 12.58 4.59 5.36
CA ARG A 171 12.07 5.97 5.30
C ARG A 171 12.66 6.75 4.13
N ARG A 172 13.93 6.49 3.79
CA ARG A 172 14.58 7.09 2.60
C ARG A 172 13.89 6.63 1.32
N THR A 173 13.70 5.33 1.15
CA THR A 173 13.03 4.77 -0.04
C THR A 173 11.58 5.22 -0.12
N LEU A 174 10.81 5.19 0.97
CA LEU A 174 9.45 5.73 1.00
C LEU A 174 9.41 7.23 0.69
N GLY A 175 10.44 8.00 1.05
CA GLY A 175 10.55 9.41 0.67
C GLY A 175 10.68 9.61 -0.85
N VAL A 176 11.34 8.67 -1.55
CA VAL A 176 11.40 8.67 -3.02
C VAL A 176 10.04 8.35 -3.63
N ILE A 177 9.36 7.32 -3.11
CA ILE A 177 8.01 6.93 -3.58
C ILE A 177 7.00 8.06 -3.33
N GLU A 178 7.01 8.63 -2.13
CA GLU A 178 6.23 9.80 -1.73
C GLU A 178 6.39 10.94 -2.74
N GLN A 179 7.64 11.33 -3.04
CA GLN A 179 7.92 12.43 -3.96
C GLN A 179 7.54 12.10 -5.41
N ARG A 180 7.82 10.88 -5.87
CA ARG A 180 7.55 10.43 -7.24
C ARG A 180 6.05 10.50 -7.57
N PHE A 181 5.23 10.04 -6.65
CA PHE A 181 3.80 9.87 -6.86
C PHE A 181 2.95 10.99 -6.22
N GLY A 182 3.57 11.84 -5.40
CA GLY A 182 2.87 12.87 -4.63
C GLY A 182 1.98 12.28 -3.54
N LEU A 183 2.35 11.13 -2.97
CA LEU A 183 1.54 10.44 -1.97
C LEU A 183 1.59 11.19 -0.63
N SER A 184 0.44 11.30 0.01
CA SER A 184 0.31 11.85 1.35
C SER A 184 -0.73 11.04 2.10
N LEU A 185 -0.41 10.68 3.33
CA LEU A 185 -1.32 9.99 4.23
C LEU A 185 -0.87 10.31 5.66
N SER A 186 -1.71 10.88 6.51
CA SER A 186 -1.28 11.25 7.86
C SER A 186 -1.58 10.16 8.88
N PRO A 187 -0.61 9.78 9.75
CA PRO A 187 -0.87 8.82 10.82
C PRO A 187 -1.88 9.34 11.83
N ALA A 188 -1.86 10.65 12.12
CA ALA A 188 -2.83 11.29 12.99
C ALA A 188 -4.25 11.23 12.39
N TYR A 189 -4.35 11.38 11.06
CA TYR A 189 -5.60 11.25 10.34
C TYR A 189 -6.15 9.82 10.42
N LEU A 190 -5.31 8.79 10.22
CA LEU A 190 -5.78 7.40 10.18
C LEU A 190 -6.32 6.86 11.51
N LYS A 191 -5.78 7.32 12.64
CA LYS A 191 -6.21 6.84 13.97
C LYS A 191 -7.64 7.25 14.30
N GLU A 192 -8.02 8.47 13.96
CA GLU A 192 -9.32 9.04 14.36
C GLU A 192 -10.35 9.05 13.24
N ILE A 193 -9.92 8.92 11.99
CA ILE A 193 -10.85 8.95 10.88
C ILE A 193 -11.81 7.76 10.91
N ARG A 194 -13.06 8.04 10.56
CA ARG A 194 -14.04 7.03 10.21
C ARG A 194 -14.14 6.93 8.69
N LEU A 195 -13.89 5.74 8.14
CA LEU A 195 -13.90 5.45 6.71
C LEU A 195 -14.87 4.31 6.42
N PRO A 196 -15.61 4.34 5.29
CA PRO A 196 -16.37 3.18 4.85
C PRO A 196 -15.46 1.96 4.70
N ALA A 197 -15.95 0.80 5.14
CA ALA A 197 -15.26 -0.46 4.97
C ALA A 197 -16.00 -1.40 4.02
N TYR A 198 -15.26 -2.28 3.36
CA TYR A 198 -15.78 -3.28 2.43
C TYR A 198 -15.11 -4.63 2.70
N ALA A 199 -15.89 -5.70 2.69
CA ALA A 199 -15.36 -7.05 2.54
C ALA A 199 -14.88 -7.22 1.10
N VAL A 200 -13.62 -7.59 0.90
CA VAL A 200 -12.99 -7.81 -0.43
C VAL A 200 -12.62 -9.29 -0.65
N ARG A 201 -12.61 -10.08 0.42
CA ARG A 201 -12.48 -11.54 0.41
C ARG A 201 -13.30 -12.12 1.56
N GLY A 202 -13.82 -13.33 1.38
CA GLY A 202 -14.57 -14.04 2.40
C GLY A 202 -15.95 -13.40 2.68
N THR A 203 -16.46 -13.65 3.88
CA THR A 203 -17.74 -13.11 4.35
C THR A 203 -17.63 -12.69 5.82
N PRO A 204 -16.76 -11.70 6.13
CA PRO A 204 -16.66 -11.18 7.49
C PRO A 204 -18.00 -10.59 7.94
N ASP A 205 -18.24 -10.59 9.26
CA ASP A 205 -19.39 -9.90 9.83
C ASP A 205 -19.16 -8.39 9.78
N MET A 206 -19.75 -7.75 8.76
CA MET A 206 -19.60 -6.31 8.51
C MET A 206 -20.55 -5.45 9.35
N HIS A 207 -21.23 -6.03 10.36
CA HIS A 207 -22.03 -5.28 11.32
C HIS A 207 -21.15 -4.68 12.43
N VAL A 208 -21.34 -3.38 12.69
CA VAL A 208 -20.58 -2.57 13.66
C VAL A 208 -21.47 -2.20 14.83
#